data_AF-A0A0L0CDF8-F1
#
_entry.id   AF-A0A0L0CDF8-F1
#
_cell.length_a   1.000
_cell.length_b   1.000
_cell.length_c   1.000
_cell.angle_alpha   90.00
_cell.angle_beta   90.00
_cell.angle_gamma   90.00
#
_symmetry.space_group_name_H-M   'P 1'
#
loop_
_entity.id
_entity.type
_entity.pdbx_description
1 polymer ?
#
loop_
_entity_poly.entity_id
_entity_poly.type
_entity_poly.pdbx_seq_one_letter_code
_entity_poly.pdbx_strand_id
1 'polypeptide(L)'
;KDKRQGIVHVVGPEQGFTLPGTTVVCGDSHTSTHGAFGALAFGIGTSEVEHVLATQTLLQSKSKNMLIQVNGDLRAGVTSKDLMLHIISVIGTAGGTGCVMEFAGKAIRDLSVEARMSMCNMSIEAGARAGMIAPDEKTFAYFKGKSLAPSGEEWEKAVAYWKTLNSDADAKFDVVVNIS
;
A
#
# COMPACT_ATOMS: atom_id res chain seq x y z
N LYS A 1 -24.57 -18.64 2.50
CA LYS A 1 -23.27 -18.10 2.05
C LYS A 1 -23.33 -16.59 2.15
N ASP A 2 -22.35 -15.95 2.80
CA ASP A 2 -22.26 -14.49 2.85
C ASP A 2 -21.93 -13.96 1.44
N LYS A 3 -22.72 -12.99 0.96
CA LYS A 3 -22.55 -12.39 -0.38
C LYS A 3 -21.26 -11.56 -0.52
N ARG A 4 -20.59 -11.27 0.59
CA ARG A 4 -19.33 -10.52 0.66
C ARG A 4 -18.08 -11.41 0.60
N GLN A 5 -18.23 -12.73 0.45
CA GLN A 5 -17.08 -13.63 0.33
C GLN A 5 -16.35 -13.41 -1.00
N GLY A 6 -15.02 -13.33 -0.93
CA GLY A 6 -14.13 -13.08 -2.06
C GLY A 6 -12.66 -13.20 -1.62
N ILE A 7 -11.74 -12.74 -2.46
CA ILE A 7 -10.30 -12.75 -2.15
C ILE A 7 -10.03 -11.77 -1.00
N VAL A 8 -9.31 -12.22 0.04
CA VAL A 8 -9.13 -11.48 1.30
C VAL A 8 -8.64 -10.04 1.11
N HIS A 9 -7.69 -9.82 0.20
CA HIS A 9 -7.10 -8.49 -0.07
C HIS A 9 -7.98 -7.58 -0.93
N VAL A 10 -9.06 -8.11 -1.49
CA VAL A 10 -10.08 -7.36 -2.25
C VAL A 10 -11.26 -7.01 -1.34
N VAL A 11 -11.75 -7.99 -0.59
CA VAL A 11 -12.93 -7.84 0.28
C VAL A 11 -12.71 -6.79 1.37
N GLY A 12 -11.54 -6.78 2.02
CA GLY A 12 -11.25 -5.81 3.08
C GLY A 12 -11.43 -4.35 2.64
N PRO A 13 -10.72 -3.91 1.58
CA PRO A 13 -10.87 -2.57 1.02
C PRO A 13 -12.24 -2.31 0.41
N GLU A 14 -12.87 -3.30 -0.23
CA GLU A 14 -14.24 -3.16 -0.77
C GLU A 14 -15.28 -2.86 0.30
N GLN A 15 -15.12 -3.43 1.50
CA GLN A 15 -15.98 -3.12 2.63
C GLN A 15 -15.56 -1.84 3.38
N GLY A 16 -14.36 -1.31 3.13
CA GLY A 16 -13.82 -0.14 3.85
C GLY A 16 -13.09 -0.51 5.15
N PHE A 17 -12.65 -1.76 5.31
CA PHE A 17 -11.93 -2.23 6.50
C PHE A 17 -10.47 -1.74 6.53
N THR A 18 -9.86 -1.53 5.36
CA THR A 18 -8.49 -1.06 5.21
C THR A 18 -8.48 0.44 4.95
N LEU A 19 -8.31 1.25 5.99
CA LEU A 19 -8.30 2.71 5.85
C LEU A 19 -6.87 3.28 5.76
N PRO A 20 -6.67 4.44 5.13
CA PRO A 20 -5.37 5.10 5.15
C PRO A 20 -4.85 5.36 6.57
N GLY A 21 -3.54 5.20 6.76
CA GLY A 21 -2.86 5.39 8.05
C GLY A 21 -2.99 4.21 9.01
N THR A 22 -3.67 3.12 8.62
CA THR A 22 -3.76 1.92 9.45
C THR A 22 -2.52 1.02 9.30
N THR A 23 -2.22 0.25 10.34
CA THR A 23 -1.31 -0.89 10.25
C THR A 23 -2.14 -2.15 10.08
N VAL A 24 -1.91 -2.92 9.01
CA VAL A 24 -2.70 -4.10 8.67
C VAL A 24 -1.80 -5.32 8.52
N VAL A 25 -2.09 -6.37 9.28
CA VAL A 25 -1.34 -7.62 9.21
C VAL A 25 -2.28 -8.80 9.02
N CYS A 26 -1.86 -9.77 8.22
CA CYS A 26 -2.59 -11.00 7.99
C CYS A 26 -1.61 -12.16 7.82
N GLY A 27 -2.06 -13.40 8.00
CA GLY A 27 -1.29 -14.61 7.74
C GLY A 27 -1.02 -14.90 6.26
N ASP A 28 -0.97 -13.86 5.42
CA ASP A 28 -0.80 -13.92 3.97
C ASP A 28 0.27 -12.90 3.54
N SER A 29 1.20 -13.31 2.68
CA SER A 29 2.32 -12.46 2.22
C SER A 29 1.85 -11.21 1.48
N HIS A 30 0.79 -11.34 0.67
CA HIS A 30 0.29 -10.30 -0.23
C HIS A 30 -0.63 -9.29 0.47
N THR A 31 -0.67 -9.30 1.80
CA THR A 31 -1.22 -8.22 2.64
C THR A 31 -0.66 -6.85 2.25
N SER A 32 0.54 -6.80 1.66
CA SER A 32 1.13 -5.62 1.00
C SER A 32 0.18 -4.87 0.06
N THR A 33 -0.79 -5.55 -0.56
CA THR A 33 -1.85 -4.96 -1.43
C THR A 33 -2.51 -3.74 -0.78
N HIS A 34 -2.72 -3.78 0.53
CA HIS A 34 -3.41 -2.74 1.28
C HIS A 34 -2.61 -1.43 1.38
N GLY A 35 -1.30 -1.44 1.09
CA GLY A 35 -0.52 -0.21 1.05
C GLY A 35 -0.85 0.72 -0.11
N ALA A 36 -1.63 0.26 -1.10
CA ALA A 36 -2.21 1.12 -2.15
C ALA A 36 -3.13 2.22 -1.58
N PHE A 37 -3.59 2.05 -0.35
CA PHE A 37 -4.45 2.98 0.37
C PHE A 37 -3.69 3.85 1.38
N GLY A 38 -2.36 3.80 1.43
CA GLY A 38 -1.57 4.48 2.45
C GLY A 38 -1.58 3.78 3.81
N ALA A 39 -1.80 2.45 3.82
CA ALA A 39 -1.69 1.63 5.02
C ALA A 39 -0.32 0.95 5.09
N LEU A 40 0.25 0.83 6.29
CA LEU A 40 1.43 -0.02 6.49
C LEU A 40 0.96 -1.47 6.61
N ALA A 41 1.02 -2.21 5.51
CA ALA A 41 0.41 -3.53 5.44
C ALA A 41 1.39 -4.63 5.02
N PHE A 42 1.46 -5.72 5.79
CA PHE A 42 2.43 -6.79 5.56
C PHE A 42 1.98 -8.13 6.13
N GLY A 43 2.45 -9.22 5.51
CA GLY A 43 2.18 -10.58 5.96
C GLY A 43 2.95 -10.96 7.23
N ILE A 44 2.36 -11.79 8.08
CA ILE A 44 2.97 -12.29 9.32
C ILE A 44 2.80 -13.81 9.45
N GLY A 45 3.62 -14.45 10.28
CA GLY A 45 3.51 -15.88 10.55
C GLY A 45 2.34 -16.23 11.48
N THR A 46 1.95 -17.50 11.52
CA THR A 46 0.81 -17.98 12.34
C THR A 46 0.96 -17.62 13.83
N SER A 47 2.16 -17.76 14.40
CA SER A 47 2.40 -17.38 15.82
C SER A 47 2.27 -15.87 16.04
N GLU A 48 2.68 -15.05 15.07
CA GLU A 48 2.49 -13.60 15.13
C GLU A 48 1.00 -13.23 15.05
N VAL A 49 0.20 -13.97 14.27
CA VAL A 49 -1.26 -13.76 14.19
C VAL A 49 -1.89 -13.98 15.57
N GLU A 50 -1.52 -15.06 16.27
CA GLU A 50 -1.99 -15.32 17.63
C GLU A 50 -1.64 -14.17 18.58
N HIS A 51 -0.39 -13.68 18.52
CA HIS A 51 0.03 -12.53 19.32
C HIS A 51 -0.79 -11.27 19.01
N VAL A 52 -0.97 -10.92 17.74
CA VAL A 52 -1.76 -9.75 17.35
C VAL A 52 -3.20 -9.88 17.84
N LEU A 53 -3.82 -11.05 17.73
CA LEU A 53 -5.17 -11.28 18.24
C LEU A 53 -5.25 -11.16 19.77
N ALA A 54 -4.21 -11.57 20.49
CA ALA A 54 -4.17 -11.52 21.95
C ALA A 54 -3.82 -10.11 22.50
N THR A 55 -2.92 -9.38 21.85
CA THR A 55 -2.30 -8.17 22.44
C THR A 55 -2.44 -6.92 21.59
N GLN A 56 -2.84 -7.04 20.32
CA GLN A 56 -2.82 -5.95 19.34
C GLN A 56 -1.42 -5.34 19.15
N THR A 57 -0.37 -6.09 19.45
CA THR A 57 1.02 -5.65 19.31
C THR A 57 1.87 -6.69 18.59
N LEU A 58 2.94 -6.22 17.95
CA LEU A 58 3.87 -7.07 17.23
C LEU A 58 5.30 -6.54 17.41
N LEU A 59 6.23 -7.42 17.79
CA LEU A 59 7.64 -7.08 17.83
C LEU A 59 8.18 -7.06 16.40
N GLN A 60 8.69 -5.92 15.93
CA GLN A 60 9.26 -5.76 14.60
C GLN A 60 10.56 -4.97 14.66
N SER A 61 11.52 -5.34 13.81
CA SER A 61 12.68 -4.51 13.51
C SER A 61 12.28 -3.38 12.56
N LYS A 62 12.80 -2.17 12.80
CA LYS A 62 12.54 -1.03 11.92
C LYS A 62 13.08 -1.31 10.51
N SER A 63 12.21 -1.28 9.51
CA SER A 63 12.59 -1.37 8.10
C SER A 63 13.23 -0.06 7.62
N LYS A 64 14.08 -0.17 6.60
CA LYS A 64 14.57 0.98 5.85
C LYS A 64 13.48 1.55 4.95
N ASN A 65 13.56 2.84 4.64
CA ASN A 65 12.65 3.50 3.72
C ASN A 65 13.28 3.53 2.32
N MET A 66 12.62 2.89 1.35
CA MET A 66 13.02 2.92 -0.06
C MET A 66 12.00 3.72 -0.86
N LEU A 67 12.44 4.74 -1.59
CA LEU A 67 11.60 5.51 -2.52
C LEU A 67 11.78 4.98 -3.95
N ILE A 68 10.68 4.60 -4.59
CA ILE A 68 10.61 4.37 -6.03
C ILE A 68 9.90 5.56 -6.67
N GLN A 69 10.69 6.44 -7.28
CA GLN A 69 10.22 7.66 -7.92
C GLN A 69 10.01 7.42 -9.42
N VAL A 70 8.76 7.36 -9.85
CA VAL A 70 8.38 7.18 -11.27
C VAL A 70 7.86 8.50 -11.83
N ASN A 71 8.72 9.21 -12.55
CA ASN A 71 8.39 10.50 -13.15
C ASN A 71 7.88 10.32 -14.59
N GLY A 72 7.03 11.25 -15.05
CA GLY A 72 6.47 11.22 -16.40
C GLY A 72 5.19 10.40 -16.54
N ASP A 73 4.88 10.03 -17.78
CA ASP A 73 3.65 9.36 -18.18
C ASP A 73 3.91 7.93 -18.64
N LEU A 74 3.01 7.02 -18.31
CA LEU A 74 3.01 5.68 -18.89
C LEU A 74 2.60 5.76 -20.37
N ARG A 75 3.35 5.07 -21.24
CA ARG A 75 2.99 4.97 -22.66
C ARG A 75 1.67 4.22 -22.81
N ALA A 76 0.96 4.50 -23.90
CA ALA A 76 -0.29 3.80 -24.21
C ALA A 76 -0.09 2.27 -24.21
N GLY A 77 -0.96 1.56 -23.49
CA GLY A 77 -0.91 0.11 -23.34
C GLY A 77 -0.02 -0.40 -22.20
N VAL A 78 0.79 0.45 -21.56
CA VAL A 78 1.58 0.08 -20.37
C VAL A 78 0.68 0.06 -19.14
N THR A 79 0.68 -1.05 -18.42
CA THR A 79 -0.12 -1.25 -17.20
C THR A 79 0.72 -1.09 -15.93
N SER A 80 0.07 -1.05 -14.76
CA SER A 80 0.79 -1.07 -13.48
C SER A 80 1.61 -2.34 -13.26
N LYS A 81 1.19 -3.48 -13.84
CA LYS A 81 1.95 -4.73 -13.80
C LYS A 81 3.24 -4.61 -14.60
N ASP A 82 3.19 -4.04 -15.80
CA ASP A 82 4.37 -3.83 -16.63
C ASP A 82 5.36 -2.88 -15.94
N LEU A 83 4.85 -1.79 -15.34
CA LEU A 83 5.64 -0.86 -14.54
C LEU A 83 6.32 -1.58 -13.36
N MET A 84 5.58 -2.40 -12.61
CA MET A 84 6.13 -3.09 -11.45
C MET A 84 7.16 -4.15 -11.84
N LEU A 85 6.92 -4.89 -12.93
CA LEU A 85 7.91 -5.82 -13.49
C LEU A 85 9.18 -5.08 -13.94
N HIS A 86 9.04 -3.89 -14.52
CA HIS A 86 10.18 -3.06 -14.87
C HIS A 86 10.95 -2.60 -13.62
N ILE A 87 10.26 -2.12 -12.57
CA ILE A 87 10.89 -1.76 -11.29
C ILE A 87 11.68 -2.95 -10.72
N ILE A 88 11.06 -4.14 -10.66
CA ILE A 88 11.72 -5.38 -10.19
C ILE A 88 12.93 -5.73 -11.05
N SER A 89 12.87 -5.52 -12.37
CA SER A 89 14.03 -5.74 -13.24
C SER A 89 15.21 -4.80 -12.97
N VAL A 90 14.93 -3.58 -12.49
CA VAL A 90 15.94 -2.56 -12.17
C VAL A 90 16.58 -2.83 -10.80
N ILE A 91 15.78 -3.15 -9.78
CA ILE A 91 16.28 -3.34 -8.40
C ILE A 91 16.64 -4.79 -8.08
N GLY A 92 16.20 -5.74 -8.90
CA GLY A 92 16.30 -7.18 -8.68
C GLY A 92 15.20 -7.73 -7.75
N THR A 93 15.03 -9.05 -7.76
CA THR A 93 14.01 -9.76 -6.95
C THR A 93 14.24 -9.68 -5.45
N ALA A 94 15.43 -9.27 -5.02
CA ALA A 94 15.78 -9.04 -3.61
C ALA A 94 16.07 -7.55 -3.31
N GLY A 95 15.82 -6.65 -4.27
CA GLY A 95 16.20 -5.24 -4.16
C GLY A 95 15.52 -4.49 -3.00
N GLY A 96 14.31 -4.91 -2.62
CA GLY A 96 13.55 -4.35 -1.52
C GLY A 96 13.83 -4.99 -0.15
N THR A 97 14.73 -5.97 -0.05
CA THR A 97 14.96 -6.73 1.19
C THR A 97 15.26 -5.82 2.37
N GLY A 98 14.49 -5.97 3.46
CA GLY A 98 14.63 -5.17 4.68
C GLY A 98 14.07 -3.74 4.56
N CYS A 99 13.39 -3.41 3.46
CA CYS A 99 12.81 -2.10 3.21
C CYS A 99 11.28 -2.15 3.17
N VAL A 100 10.66 -1.02 3.45
CA VAL A 100 9.31 -0.67 2.98
C VAL A 100 9.49 0.24 1.77
N MET A 101 8.79 -0.09 0.68
CA MET A 101 8.84 0.69 -0.56
C MET A 101 7.73 1.74 -0.57
N GLU A 102 8.08 2.99 -0.77
CA GLU A 102 7.14 4.05 -1.12
C GLU A 102 7.18 4.26 -2.64
N PHE A 103 6.03 4.15 -3.30
CA PHE A 103 5.91 4.46 -4.72
C PHE A 103 5.36 5.88 -4.89
N ALA A 104 6.12 6.71 -5.59
CA ALA A 104 5.80 8.12 -5.78
C ALA A 104 6.03 8.56 -7.22
N GLY A 105 5.58 9.79 -7.53
CA GLY A 105 5.72 10.41 -8.84
C GLY A 105 4.42 10.44 -9.65
N LYS A 106 4.49 11.12 -10.80
CA LYS A 106 3.30 11.43 -11.61
C LYS A 106 2.61 10.16 -12.10
N ALA A 107 3.37 9.21 -12.65
CA ALA A 107 2.83 7.95 -13.15
C ALA A 107 2.03 7.20 -12.08
N ILE A 108 2.53 7.16 -10.83
CA ILE A 108 1.86 6.48 -9.71
C ILE A 108 0.55 7.17 -9.33
N ARG A 109 0.55 8.51 -9.26
CA ARG A 109 -0.67 9.28 -8.99
C ARG A 109 -1.72 9.09 -10.08
N ASP A 110 -1.30 8.93 -11.33
CA ASP A 110 -2.21 8.77 -12.47
C ASP A 110 -2.87 7.38 -12.55
N LEU A 111 -2.31 6.37 -11.89
CA LEU A 111 -2.94 5.05 -11.76
C LEU A 111 -4.32 5.11 -11.09
N SER A 112 -5.20 4.16 -11.43
CA SER A 112 -6.39 3.88 -10.64
C SER A 112 -6.02 3.21 -9.32
N VAL A 113 -6.94 3.19 -8.35
CA VAL A 113 -6.71 2.57 -7.05
C VAL A 113 -6.46 1.06 -7.18
N GLU A 114 -7.15 0.39 -8.09
CA GLU A 114 -6.97 -1.05 -8.37
C GLU A 114 -5.62 -1.34 -9.02
N ALA A 115 -5.16 -0.44 -9.89
CA ALA A 115 -3.84 -0.53 -10.50
C ALA A 115 -2.73 -0.35 -9.45
N ARG A 116 -2.94 0.55 -8.47
CA ARG A 116 -2.09 0.71 -7.28
C ARG A 116 -2.08 -0.54 -6.39
N MET A 117 -3.25 -1.15 -6.16
CA MET A 117 -3.36 -2.42 -5.43
C MET A 117 -2.50 -3.50 -6.07
N SER A 118 -2.56 -3.64 -7.40
CA SER A 118 -1.76 -4.62 -8.14
C SER A 118 -0.25 -4.36 -8.00
N MET A 119 0.16 -3.08 -7.96
CA MET A 119 1.57 -2.71 -7.77
C MET A 119 2.05 -2.98 -6.33
N CYS A 120 1.29 -2.56 -5.31
CA CYS A 120 1.63 -2.80 -3.91
C CYS A 120 1.64 -4.29 -3.56
N ASN A 121 0.70 -5.07 -4.11
CA ASN A 121 0.67 -6.53 -4.02
C ASN A 121 2.03 -7.12 -4.43
N MET A 122 2.55 -6.66 -5.57
CA MET A 122 3.78 -7.16 -6.18
C MET A 122 5.09 -6.68 -5.50
N SER A 123 5.01 -5.95 -4.38
CA SER A 123 6.19 -5.51 -3.62
C SER A 123 6.92 -6.69 -2.97
N ILE A 124 6.20 -7.80 -2.73
CA ILE A 124 6.76 -9.03 -2.16
C ILE A 124 7.72 -9.70 -3.16
N GLU A 125 7.42 -9.63 -4.45
CA GLU A 125 8.24 -10.15 -5.55
C GLU A 125 9.53 -9.35 -5.75
N ALA A 126 9.57 -8.11 -5.24
CA ALA A 126 10.79 -7.30 -5.10
C ALA A 126 11.58 -7.60 -3.81
N GLY A 127 11.06 -8.48 -2.93
CA GLY A 127 11.63 -8.80 -1.63
C GLY A 127 11.34 -7.76 -0.53
N ALA A 128 10.49 -6.77 -0.80
CA ALA A 128 10.14 -5.75 0.19
C ALA A 128 9.18 -6.26 1.26
N ARG A 129 9.25 -5.64 2.44
CA ARG A 129 8.34 -5.95 3.56
C ARG A 129 6.90 -5.55 3.25
N ALA A 130 6.76 -4.37 2.64
CA ALA A 130 5.50 -3.76 2.24
C ALA A 130 5.77 -2.76 1.11
N GLY A 131 4.73 -2.40 0.38
CA GLY A 131 4.74 -1.30 -0.57
C GLY A 131 3.57 -0.36 -0.29
N MET A 132 3.81 0.94 -0.30
CA MET A 132 2.81 1.95 0.09
C MET A 132 2.78 3.11 -0.90
N ILE A 133 1.59 3.70 -1.06
CA ILE A 133 1.34 4.89 -1.86
C ILE A 133 0.60 5.87 -0.99
N ALA A 134 1.04 7.13 -0.99
CA ALA A 134 0.36 8.20 -0.26
C ALA A 134 -1.12 8.30 -0.73
N PRO A 135 -2.08 8.38 0.21
CA PRO A 135 -3.48 8.46 -0.14
C PRO A 135 -3.79 9.84 -0.75
N ASP A 136 -4.60 9.84 -1.80
CA ASP A 136 -5.00 11.05 -2.53
C ASP A 136 -6.51 11.06 -2.80
N GLU A 137 -6.97 12.00 -3.62
CA GLU A 137 -8.39 12.16 -3.95
C GLU A 137 -9.01 10.89 -4.53
N LYS A 138 -8.25 10.08 -5.27
CA LYS A 138 -8.74 8.79 -5.81
C LYS A 138 -8.94 7.79 -4.68
N THR A 139 -8.02 7.74 -3.72
CA THR A 139 -8.16 6.91 -2.52
C THR A 139 -9.38 7.33 -1.71
N PHE A 140 -9.62 8.64 -1.52
CA PHE A 140 -10.80 9.12 -0.78
C PHE A 140 -12.09 8.80 -1.53
N ALA A 141 -12.13 9.03 -2.85
CA ALA A 141 -13.28 8.67 -3.66
C ALA A 141 -13.60 7.15 -3.58
N TYR A 142 -12.57 6.31 -3.53
CA TYR A 142 -12.72 4.86 -3.40
C TYR A 142 -13.37 4.43 -2.09
N PHE A 143 -13.15 5.14 -0.98
CA PHE A 143 -13.76 4.81 0.32
C PHE A 143 -15.11 5.47 0.59
N LYS A 144 -15.45 6.54 -0.14
CA LYS A 144 -16.67 7.30 0.12
C LYS A 144 -17.91 6.42 -0.03
N GLY A 145 -18.71 6.34 1.02
CA GLY A 145 -19.97 5.58 1.03
C GLY A 145 -19.81 4.07 1.19
N LYS A 146 -18.60 3.57 1.47
CA LYS A 146 -18.41 2.16 1.83
C LYS A 146 -18.96 1.85 3.22
N SER A 147 -19.41 0.62 3.41
CA SER A 147 -20.15 0.17 4.60
C SER A 147 -19.39 0.38 5.91
N LEU A 148 -18.08 0.14 5.92
CA LEU A 148 -17.23 0.27 7.11
C LEU A 148 -16.31 1.51 7.07
N ALA A 149 -16.44 2.34 6.04
CA ALA A 149 -15.73 3.61 6.01
C ALA A 149 -16.45 4.66 6.89
N PRO A 150 -15.72 5.67 7.41
CA PRO A 150 -16.33 6.78 8.12
C PRO A 150 -17.42 7.48 7.29
N SER A 151 -18.39 8.11 7.96
CA SER A 151 -19.46 8.87 7.31
C SER A 151 -19.78 10.14 8.10
N GLY A 152 -20.51 11.07 7.48
CA GLY A 152 -20.87 12.34 8.13
C GLY A 152 -19.66 13.14 8.57
N GLU A 153 -19.67 13.66 9.79
CA GLU A 153 -18.57 14.46 10.34
C GLU A 153 -17.26 13.67 10.50
N GLU A 154 -17.34 12.37 10.79
CA GLU A 154 -16.15 11.52 10.92
C GLU A 154 -15.47 11.30 9.57
N TRP A 155 -16.22 11.35 8.45
CA TRP A 155 -15.63 11.34 7.11
C TRP A 155 -14.77 12.56 6.85
N GLU A 156 -15.27 13.76 7.19
CA GLU A 156 -14.52 15.00 6.98
C GLU A 156 -13.24 15.04 7.83
N LYS A 157 -13.32 14.58 9.09
CA LYS A 157 -12.13 14.42 9.96
C LYS A 157 -11.15 13.40 9.39
N ALA A 158 -11.63 12.25 8.94
CA ALA A 158 -10.80 11.21 8.36
C ALA A 158 -10.08 11.70 7.09
N VAL A 159 -10.79 12.35 6.16
CA VAL A 159 -10.19 12.92 4.95
C VAL A 159 -9.19 14.03 5.30
N ALA A 160 -9.48 14.89 6.26
CA ALA A 160 -8.54 15.91 6.72
C ALA A 160 -7.24 15.30 7.26
N TYR A 161 -7.34 14.24 8.06
CA TYR A 161 -6.19 13.47 8.53
C TYR A 161 -5.47 12.76 7.38
N TRP A 162 -6.18 12.08 6.48
CA TRP A 162 -5.56 11.33 5.40
C TRP A 162 -4.77 12.23 4.44
N LYS A 163 -5.17 13.49 4.27
CA LYS A 163 -4.40 14.49 3.51
C LYS A 163 -3.04 14.83 4.12
N THR A 164 -2.79 14.47 5.38
CA THR A 164 -1.47 14.65 6.02
C THR A 164 -0.59 13.41 5.91
N LEU A 165 -1.06 12.32 5.28
CA LEU A 165 -0.35 11.03 5.20
C LEU A 165 0.54 10.94 3.96
N ASN A 166 1.21 12.03 3.61
CA ASN A 166 2.22 12.07 2.58
C ASN A 166 3.60 12.26 3.22
N SER A 167 4.64 11.80 2.53
CA SER A 167 6.01 12.12 2.91
C SER A 167 6.25 13.64 2.82
N ASP A 168 6.97 14.16 3.82
CA ASP A 168 7.40 15.55 3.86
C ASP A 168 8.38 15.86 2.71
N ALA A 169 8.47 17.14 2.33
CA ALA A 169 9.34 17.56 1.22
C ALA A 169 10.84 17.30 1.47
N ASP A 170 11.25 17.24 2.74
CA ASP A 170 12.61 16.97 3.19
C ASP A 170 12.77 15.55 3.77
N ALA A 171 11.80 14.66 3.55
CA ALA A 171 11.85 13.28 3.98
C ALA A 171 13.11 12.58 3.45
N LYS A 172 13.83 11.93 4.36
CA LYS A 172 15.05 11.18 4.04
C LYS A 172 14.72 9.70 3.84
N PHE A 173 15.04 9.21 2.65
CA PHE A 173 14.95 7.80 2.32
C PHE A 173 16.33 7.16 2.38
N ASP A 174 16.40 5.93 2.90
CA ASP A 174 17.64 5.15 2.94
C ASP A 174 18.09 4.76 1.53
N VAL A 175 17.13 4.56 0.62
CA VAL A 175 17.37 4.22 -0.79
C VAL A 175 16.41 5.01 -1.67
N VAL A 176 16.91 5.58 -2.76
CA VAL A 176 16.08 6.26 -3.77
C VAL A 176 16.39 5.66 -5.14
N VAL A 177 15.36 5.21 -5.84
CA VAL A 177 15.45 4.67 -7.20
C VAL A 177 14.56 5.52 -8.10
N ASN A 178 15.15 6.08 -9.16
CA ASN A 178 14.41 6.85 -10.15
C ASN A 178 14.13 5.97 -11.37
N ILE A 179 12.87 5.97 -11.82
CA ILE A 179 12.39 5.26 -13.01
C ILE A 179 11.93 6.31 -14.02
N SER A 180 12.37 6.17 -15.27
CA SER A 180 12.16 7.11 -16.38
C SER A 180 11.66 6.41 -17.64
#